data_AF-A0A8J3HVZ1-F1
#
_entry.id   AF-A0A8J3HVZ1-F1
#
_cell.length_a   1.000
_cell.length_b   1.000
_cell.length_c   1.000
_cell.angle_alpha   90.00
_cell.angle_beta   90.00
_cell.angle_gamma   90.00
#
_symmetry.space_group_name_H-M   'P 1'
#
loop_
_entity.id
_entity.type
_entity.pdbx_description
1 polymer ?
#
loop_
_entity_poly.entity_id
_entity_poly.type
_entity_poly.pdbx_seq_one_letter_code
_entity_poly.pdbx_strand_id
1 'polypeptide(L)'
;MNCAICLKAAEADAAFCGHCGQRLIAAPEPLSQRHNVSRHLQASRIQQNITLEREAIQVPLRHTRPELAAPANPIRSKQITADLPRLSPVWQEPSPSGLQPGFIEPITSAPRGPQNSFARSILILVTLTLLVSSIAVGAYALAKTSSIGGFRVTRSFTTQTQGQATFSDGDNTQGITNSITLTLKQLAAPEKGTQYQAWLIDDQEEHITSLGSLTVQGTSYTLKRTISQQNLLSLGNRIQVTQEHGQVSVPTGKTFFKADFPPMALIHLRHLLVRLDETPSQVGLLVGLREQARQLNEQATLLNNNAENTHAIRCIAQNIVNIVEGKQGARYAKLEPTCKNAHIAPRGDGFGLLGNGAYIDHSLMHVSLAATQSDSSPTIKQHAEQVRAVLENIRAQANQLDQIANNLLQSPQDGANQEQSIALCKQIFEGKDANHDGHIDAIHGEGGALTAYTYGQLMAQLNA
;
A
#
# COMPACT_ATOMS: atom_id res chain seq x y z
N MET A 1 -9.77 -13.91 20.15
CA MET A 1 -11.17 -13.69 19.73
C MET A 1 -11.38 -14.38 18.39
N ASN A 2 -12.60 -14.75 17.99
CA ASN A 2 -12.85 -15.30 16.64
C ASN A 2 -13.41 -14.21 15.73
N CYS A 3 -12.98 -14.19 14.47
CA CYS A 3 -13.55 -13.29 13.46
C CYS A 3 -15.01 -13.64 13.22
N ALA A 4 -15.90 -12.63 13.24
CA ALA A 4 -17.33 -12.84 13.03
C ALA A 4 -17.68 -13.35 11.61
N ILE A 5 -16.81 -13.13 10.63
CA ILE A 5 -17.04 -13.51 9.22
C ILE A 5 -16.51 -14.92 8.95
N CYS A 6 -15.23 -15.19 9.23
CA CYS A 6 -14.62 -16.48 8.88
C CYS A 6 -14.50 -17.47 10.06
N LEU A 7 -14.91 -17.07 11.27
CA LEU A 7 -14.87 -17.86 12.50
C LEU A 7 -13.47 -18.34 12.94
N LYS A 8 -12.40 -17.89 12.27
CA LYS A 8 -11.01 -18.19 12.64
C LYS A 8 -10.56 -17.36 13.82
N ALA A 9 -9.66 -17.93 14.63
CA ALA A 9 -9.01 -17.22 15.71
C ALA A 9 -8.23 -16.03 15.16
N ALA A 10 -8.42 -14.88 15.78
CA ALA A 10 -7.65 -13.67 15.59
C ALA A 10 -6.83 -13.36 16.85
N GLU A 11 -5.68 -12.74 16.64
CA GLU A 11 -4.83 -12.21 17.70
C GLU A 11 -5.63 -11.22 18.55
N ALA A 12 -5.36 -11.19 19.85
CA ALA A 12 -6.23 -10.54 20.84
C ALA A 12 -6.32 -9.01 20.67
N ASP A 13 -5.37 -8.43 19.94
CA ASP A 13 -5.16 -7.01 19.68
C ASP A 13 -5.19 -6.68 18.18
N ALA A 14 -5.49 -7.64 17.31
CA ALA A 14 -5.58 -7.39 15.89
C ALA A 14 -6.79 -6.50 15.56
N ALA A 15 -6.56 -5.42 14.82
CA ALA A 15 -7.63 -4.59 14.28
C ALA A 15 -8.35 -5.28 13.10
N PHE A 16 -7.72 -6.26 12.45
CA PHE A 16 -8.25 -6.98 11.28
C PHE A 16 -7.93 -8.47 11.37
N CYS A 17 -8.82 -9.31 10.84
CA CYS A 17 -8.61 -10.75 10.81
C CYS A 17 -7.54 -11.10 9.77
N GLY A 18 -6.45 -11.74 10.20
CA GLY A 18 -5.43 -12.22 9.26
C GLY A 18 -5.94 -13.25 8.23
N HIS A 19 -7.07 -13.93 8.46
CA HIS A 19 -7.55 -14.95 7.52
C HIS A 19 -8.49 -14.40 6.42
N CYS A 20 -9.30 -13.40 6.73
CA CYS A 20 -10.29 -12.87 5.79
C CYS A 20 -10.16 -11.36 5.56
N GLY A 21 -9.23 -10.69 6.25
CA GLY A 21 -9.04 -9.25 6.15
C GLY A 21 -10.17 -8.42 6.74
N GLN A 22 -11.19 -9.01 7.38
CA GLN A 22 -12.30 -8.26 7.98
C GLN A 22 -11.83 -7.47 9.20
N ARG A 23 -12.25 -6.21 9.32
CA ARG A 23 -12.05 -5.42 10.53
C ARG A 23 -12.69 -6.10 11.75
N LEU A 24 -11.90 -6.29 12.78
CA LEU A 24 -12.34 -6.83 14.06
C LEU A 24 -12.85 -5.66 14.89
N ILE A 25 -14.16 -5.64 15.16
CA ILE A 25 -14.74 -4.67 16.07
C ILE A 25 -14.18 -5.01 17.45
N ALA A 26 -13.25 -4.19 17.94
CA ALA A 26 -12.77 -4.32 19.31
C ALA A 26 -14.00 -4.26 20.23
N ALA A 27 -14.13 -5.24 21.13
CA ALA A 27 -15.10 -5.13 22.21
C ALA A 27 -14.85 -3.80 22.93
N PRO A 28 -15.88 -2.99 23.22
CA PRO A 28 -15.69 -1.71 23.88
C PRO A 28 -14.87 -1.93 25.16
N GLU A 29 -13.73 -1.25 25.24
CA GLU A 29 -12.80 -1.35 26.36
C GLU A 29 -13.59 -1.10 27.67
N PRO A 30 -13.50 -2.00 28.67
CA PRO A 30 -14.26 -1.85 29.90
C PRO A 30 -13.91 -0.51 30.55
N LEU A 31 -14.94 0.26 30.90
CA LEU A 31 -14.84 1.64 31.43
C LEU A 31 -13.89 1.78 32.64
N SER A 32 -13.53 0.68 33.30
CA SER A 32 -12.59 0.63 34.41
C SER A 32 -11.13 0.94 34.05
N GLN A 33 -10.73 0.92 32.77
CA GLN A 33 -9.33 1.20 32.37
C GLN A 33 -9.05 2.64 31.89
N ARG A 34 -10.08 3.48 31.72
CA ARG A 34 -9.93 4.86 31.21
C ARG A 34 -9.25 5.87 32.15
N HIS A 35 -8.91 5.50 33.40
CA HIS A 35 -8.48 6.47 34.41
C HIS A 35 -6.97 6.55 34.70
N ASN A 36 -6.09 5.80 34.02
CA ASN A 36 -4.67 5.72 34.42
C ASN A 36 -3.61 6.00 33.34
N VAL A 37 -3.92 6.80 32.31
CA VAL A 37 -2.89 7.29 31.38
C VAL A 37 -2.76 8.81 31.50
N SER A 38 -2.12 9.25 32.59
CA SER A 38 -1.51 10.57 32.69
C SER A 38 -0.27 10.47 33.56
N ARG A 39 0.84 11.00 33.03
CA ARG A 39 2.20 11.06 33.59
C ARG A 39 3.11 9.88 33.26
N HIS A 40 3.82 9.99 32.13
CA HIS A 40 5.29 9.94 32.11
C HIS A 40 5.80 10.23 30.69
N LEU A 41 6.05 11.51 30.39
CA LEU A 41 7.01 11.92 29.36
C LEU A 41 8.05 12.78 30.07
N GLN A 42 9.15 12.14 30.47
CA GLN A 42 10.35 12.81 30.94
C GLN A 42 11.15 13.29 29.72
N ALA A 43 11.54 14.56 29.81
CA ALA A 43 12.40 15.24 28.86
C ALA A 43 13.82 14.65 28.89
N SER A 44 14.30 14.21 27.73
CA SER A 44 15.74 13.99 27.49
C SER A 44 16.24 15.11 26.58
N ARG A 45 16.97 16.04 27.19
CA ARG A 45 17.83 17.04 26.51
C ARG A 45 18.93 16.31 25.75
N ILE A 46 19.04 16.57 24.45
CA ILE A 46 20.31 16.43 23.73
C ILE A 46 20.71 17.83 23.28
N GLN A 47 21.80 18.29 23.85
CA GLN A 47 22.48 19.54 23.52
C GLN A 47 23.47 19.21 22.39
N GLN A 48 23.21 19.69 21.18
CA GLN A 48 24.21 19.66 20.11
C GLN A 48 24.46 21.10 19.64
N ASN A 49 25.68 21.56 19.94
CA ASN A 49 26.28 22.76 19.40
C ASN A 49 26.49 22.59 17.90
N ILE A 50 25.88 23.44 17.09
CA ILE A 50 26.25 23.63 15.69
C ILE A 50 26.71 25.07 15.53
N THR A 51 28.02 25.24 15.41
CA THR A 51 28.70 26.45 14.93
C THR A 51 28.41 26.61 13.44
N LEU A 52 27.70 27.66 13.06
CA LEU A 52 27.51 28.10 11.68
C LEU A 52 28.72 28.94 11.25
N GLU A 53 29.63 28.35 10.47
CA GLU A 53 30.55 29.12 9.62
C GLU A 53 29.82 29.54 8.34
N ARG A 54 29.90 30.83 8.06
CA ARG A 54 29.17 31.54 7.01
C ARG A 54 30.17 31.91 5.92
N GLU A 55 30.31 31.09 4.89
CA GLU A 55 31.03 31.50 3.68
C GLU A 55 30.09 32.25 2.73
N ALA A 56 30.43 33.51 2.50
CA ALA A 56 29.75 34.40 1.57
C ALA A 56 30.28 34.17 0.15
N ILE A 57 29.44 33.65 -0.73
CA ILE A 57 29.71 33.62 -2.17
C ILE A 57 28.96 34.78 -2.83
N GLN A 58 29.72 35.78 -3.29
CA GLN A 58 29.25 36.84 -4.17
C GLN A 58 29.08 36.28 -5.59
N VAL A 59 27.89 36.43 -6.16
CA VAL A 59 27.62 36.14 -7.58
C VAL A 59 27.29 37.46 -8.30
N PRO A 60 27.93 37.77 -9.44
CA PRO A 60 27.70 39.02 -10.14
C PRO A 60 26.43 38.98 -11.00
N LEU A 61 25.67 40.08 -10.92
CA LEU A 61 24.51 40.41 -11.77
C LEU A 61 24.93 40.56 -13.23
N ARG A 62 24.23 39.86 -14.13
CA ARG A 62 24.22 40.19 -15.57
C ARG A 62 22.79 40.17 -16.12
N HIS A 63 22.33 41.34 -16.52
CA HIS A 63 21.12 41.55 -17.30
C HIS A 63 21.36 41.16 -18.76
N THR A 64 20.45 40.38 -19.34
CA THR A 64 19.99 40.57 -20.73
C THR A 64 18.60 39.96 -20.90
N ARG A 65 17.66 40.84 -21.26
CA ARG A 65 16.28 40.54 -21.67
C ARG A 65 16.26 40.27 -23.18
N PRO A 66 15.55 39.24 -23.67
CA PRO A 66 14.97 39.29 -25.00
C PRO A 66 13.46 39.40 -24.91
N GLU A 67 12.97 40.42 -25.59
CA GLU A 67 11.58 40.69 -25.93
C GLU A 67 11.12 39.66 -26.97
N LEU A 68 9.99 38.98 -26.72
CA LEU A 68 9.33 38.14 -27.73
C LEU A 68 7.83 38.41 -27.75
N ALA A 69 7.37 38.67 -28.97
CA ALA A 69 6.06 39.13 -29.36
C ALA A 69 4.96 38.07 -29.17
N ALA A 70 3.77 38.56 -28.85
CA ALA A 70 2.52 37.80 -28.82
C ALA A 70 1.94 37.61 -30.24
N PRO A 71 1.24 36.49 -30.50
CA PRO A 71 0.18 36.48 -31.48
C PRO A 71 -1.20 36.39 -30.81
N ALA A 72 -2.09 37.28 -31.26
CA ALA A 72 -3.50 37.28 -30.96
C ALA A 72 -4.25 36.19 -31.75
N ASN A 73 -5.23 35.54 -31.13
CA ASN A 73 -6.40 34.99 -31.81
C ASN A 73 -7.55 34.75 -30.81
N PRO A 74 -8.76 35.27 -31.06
CA PRO A 74 -9.91 35.04 -30.20
C PRO A 74 -10.71 33.82 -30.69
N ILE A 75 -10.83 32.79 -29.86
CA ILE A 75 -11.81 31.72 -30.06
C ILE A 75 -13.05 32.03 -29.22
N ARG A 76 -14.14 32.29 -29.96
CA ARG A 76 -15.52 32.53 -29.51
C ARG A 76 -16.14 31.23 -28.98
N SER A 77 -16.33 31.12 -27.67
CA SER A 77 -17.11 30.04 -27.06
C SER A 77 -18.59 30.44 -26.94
N LYS A 78 -19.47 29.64 -27.57
CA LYS A 78 -20.93 29.72 -27.40
C LYS A 78 -21.30 29.12 -26.04
N GLN A 79 -21.98 29.91 -25.21
CA GLN A 79 -22.68 29.41 -24.03
C GLN A 79 -23.88 28.56 -24.46
N ILE A 80 -23.91 27.31 -24.02
CA ILE A 80 -25.11 26.47 -24.01
C ILE A 80 -25.50 26.32 -22.54
N THR A 81 -26.55 27.04 -22.14
CA THR A 81 -27.28 26.82 -20.88
C THR A 81 -28.23 25.65 -21.09
N ALA A 82 -28.00 24.56 -20.36
CA ALA A 82 -28.96 23.48 -20.20
C ALA A 82 -29.33 23.40 -18.71
N ASP A 83 -30.58 23.75 -18.42
CA ASP A 83 -31.26 23.55 -17.15
C ASP A 83 -31.37 22.05 -16.84
N LEU A 84 -31.06 21.67 -15.59
CA LEU A 84 -31.39 20.34 -15.06
C LEU A 84 -32.16 20.49 -13.74
N PRO A 85 -33.25 19.71 -13.54
CA PRO A 85 -34.12 19.82 -12.38
C PRO A 85 -33.53 19.16 -11.13
N ARG A 86 -33.75 19.82 -9.98
CA ARG A 86 -33.51 19.28 -8.64
C ARG A 86 -34.46 18.11 -8.35
N LEU A 87 -33.91 16.97 -7.94
CA LEU A 87 -34.63 15.94 -7.21
C LEU A 87 -33.87 15.65 -5.90
N SER A 88 -34.56 15.80 -4.78
CA SER A 88 -34.12 15.39 -3.45
C SER A 88 -34.78 14.07 -3.09
N PRO A 89 -34.09 13.14 -2.41
CA PRO A 89 -34.74 12.15 -1.59
C PRO A 89 -34.49 12.42 -0.10
N VAL A 90 -35.60 12.58 0.61
CA VAL A 90 -35.74 12.48 2.07
C VAL A 90 -35.58 11.00 2.45
N TRP A 91 -34.67 10.69 3.37
CA TRP A 91 -34.59 9.39 4.02
C TRP A 91 -34.94 9.57 5.50
N GLN A 92 -36.04 8.93 5.92
CA GLN A 92 -36.44 8.77 7.32
C GLN A 92 -35.83 7.46 7.84
N GLU A 93 -35.11 7.52 8.96
CA GLU A 93 -34.65 6.35 9.71
C GLU A 93 -35.77 5.84 10.63
N PRO A 94 -36.01 4.52 10.71
CA PRO A 94 -36.78 3.91 11.78
C PRO A 94 -35.88 3.53 12.97
N SER A 95 -36.32 3.89 14.18
CA SER A 95 -35.73 3.50 15.46
C SER A 95 -35.79 1.99 15.70
N PRO A 96 -34.76 1.36 16.31
CA PRO A 96 -34.89 0.02 16.83
C PRO A 96 -35.29 0.01 18.31
N SER A 97 -36.35 -0.76 18.58
CA SER A 97 -36.85 -1.17 19.88
C SER A 97 -35.82 -1.95 20.70
N GLY A 98 -35.87 -1.76 22.02
CA GLY A 98 -34.98 -2.39 22.99
C GLY A 98 -35.23 -3.88 23.22
N LEU A 99 -34.14 -4.57 23.54
CA LEU A 99 -34.15 -5.90 24.16
C LEU A 99 -33.17 -5.87 25.35
N GLN A 100 -33.68 -6.21 26.53
CA GLN A 100 -32.92 -6.43 27.75
C GLN A 100 -32.18 -7.77 27.69
N PRO A 101 -30.95 -7.89 28.23
CA PRO A 101 -30.37 -9.17 28.62
C PRO A 101 -30.50 -9.42 30.13
N GLY A 102 -30.88 -10.65 30.46
CA GLY A 102 -31.02 -11.17 31.81
C GLY A 102 -29.71 -11.41 32.54
N PHE A 103 -29.82 -11.46 33.87
CA PHE A 103 -28.78 -11.73 34.85
C PHE A 103 -28.22 -13.17 34.72
N ILE A 104 -26.90 -13.31 34.80
CA ILE A 104 -26.21 -14.57 35.09
C ILE A 104 -25.28 -14.36 36.29
N GLU A 105 -25.36 -15.29 37.24
CA GLU A 105 -24.66 -15.34 38.53
C GLU A 105 -23.13 -15.57 38.42
N PRO A 106 -22.34 -15.21 39.46
CA PRO A 106 -20.88 -15.35 39.44
C PRO A 106 -20.41 -16.75 39.87
N ILE A 107 -19.46 -17.30 39.11
CA ILE A 107 -18.75 -18.54 39.45
C ILE A 107 -17.54 -18.21 40.35
N THR A 108 -17.49 -18.89 41.49
CA THR A 108 -16.44 -18.89 42.51
C THR A 108 -15.09 -19.38 42.00
N SER A 109 -14.01 -18.72 42.44
CA SER A 109 -12.61 -19.05 42.17
C SER A 109 -12.11 -20.23 43.02
N ALA A 110 -11.23 -21.05 42.43
CA ALA A 110 -10.49 -22.13 43.08
C ALA A 110 -9.00 -21.74 43.30
N PRO A 111 -8.31 -22.30 44.31
CA PRO A 111 -7.00 -21.81 44.76
C PRO A 111 -5.82 -22.36 43.93
N ARG A 112 -4.76 -21.54 43.81
CA ARG A 112 -3.46 -21.89 43.22
C ARG A 112 -2.57 -22.59 44.25
N GLY A 113 -2.07 -23.78 43.90
CA GLY A 113 -1.02 -24.49 44.63
C GLY A 113 0.41 -24.05 44.22
N PRO A 114 1.42 -24.32 45.06
CA PRO A 114 2.77 -23.75 44.92
C PRO A 114 3.63 -24.45 43.84
N GLN A 115 4.41 -23.65 43.12
CA GLN A 115 5.34 -24.08 42.07
C GLN A 115 6.67 -24.58 42.67
N ASN A 116 7.03 -25.83 42.41
CA ASN A 116 8.36 -26.39 42.70
C ASN A 116 9.29 -26.24 41.48
N SER A 117 10.35 -25.45 41.64
CA SER A 117 11.33 -25.09 40.59
C SER A 117 12.41 -26.14 40.32
N PHE A 118 12.35 -27.32 40.93
CA PHE A 118 13.41 -28.33 40.82
C PHE A 118 13.25 -29.30 39.62
N ALA A 119 12.06 -29.37 39.00
CA ALA A 119 11.79 -30.33 37.92
C ALA A 119 12.19 -29.85 36.51
N ARG A 120 12.54 -28.56 36.32
CA ARG A 120 12.89 -28.02 34.99
C ARG A 120 14.35 -28.24 34.59
N SER A 121 15.26 -28.46 35.54
CA SER A 121 16.69 -28.60 35.23
C SER A 121 17.10 -30.00 34.78
N ILE A 122 16.31 -31.04 35.07
CA ILE A 122 16.61 -32.43 34.67
C ILE A 122 16.19 -32.69 33.20
N LEU A 123 15.16 -32.01 32.71
CA LEU A 123 14.62 -32.23 31.36
C LEU A 123 15.54 -31.70 30.24
N ILE A 124 16.34 -30.66 30.51
CA ILE A 124 17.26 -30.04 29.53
C ILE A 124 18.50 -30.90 29.28
N LEU A 125 18.97 -31.66 30.28
CA LEU A 125 20.16 -32.51 30.18
C LEU A 125 19.90 -33.82 29.41
N VAL A 126 18.66 -34.34 29.47
CA VAL A 126 18.25 -35.54 28.73
C VAL A 126 18.04 -35.24 27.23
N THR A 127 17.57 -34.05 26.86
CA THR A 127 17.41 -33.67 25.44
C THR A 127 18.73 -33.41 24.71
N LEU A 128 19.75 -32.89 25.41
CA LEU A 128 21.06 -32.63 24.81
C LEU A 128 21.87 -33.91 24.55
N THR A 129 21.70 -34.95 25.38
CA THR A 129 22.36 -36.25 25.19
C THR A 129 21.72 -37.07 24.07
N LEU A 130 20.40 -36.97 23.86
CA LEU A 130 19.72 -37.60 22.72
C LEU A 130 20.14 -36.98 21.38
N LEU A 131 20.35 -35.65 21.32
CA LEU A 131 20.66 -34.94 20.06
C LEU A 131 22.05 -35.28 19.49
N VAL A 132 23.02 -35.60 20.36
CA VAL A 132 24.38 -36.00 19.95
C VAL A 132 24.42 -37.45 19.44
N SER A 133 23.52 -38.33 19.91
CA SER A 133 23.44 -39.72 19.44
C SER A 133 22.83 -39.87 18.03
N SER A 134 21.98 -38.92 17.59
CA SER A 134 21.32 -38.96 16.27
C SER A 134 22.23 -38.60 15.09
N ILE A 135 23.37 -37.93 15.32
CA ILE A 135 24.26 -37.48 14.23
C ILE A 135 25.20 -38.61 13.77
N ALA A 136 25.52 -39.57 14.63
CA ALA A 136 26.45 -40.65 14.30
C ALA A 136 25.84 -41.76 13.40
N VAL A 137 24.52 -41.98 13.47
CA VAL A 137 23.85 -43.04 12.66
C VAL A 137 23.60 -42.58 11.21
N GLY A 138 23.39 -41.28 10.98
CA GLY A 138 23.14 -40.75 9.63
C GLY A 138 24.36 -40.79 8.71
N ALA A 139 25.57 -40.60 9.25
CA ALA A 139 26.81 -40.61 8.45
C ALA A 139 27.22 -42.04 8.02
N TYR A 140 26.90 -43.07 8.81
CA TYR A 140 27.25 -44.45 8.48
C TYR A 140 26.33 -45.06 7.40
N ALA A 141 25.07 -44.61 7.31
CA ALA A 141 24.14 -45.06 6.27
C ALA A 141 24.45 -44.49 4.87
N LEU A 142 25.03 -43.28 4.81
CA LEU A 142 25.39 -42.61 3.54
C LEU A 142 26.68 -43.14 2.90
N ALA A 143 27.53 -43.84 3.64
CA ALA A 143 28.80 -44.37 3.13
C ALA A 143 28.70 -45.78 2.54
N LYS A 144 27.56 -46.49 2.66
CA LYS A 144 27.44 -47.92 2.29
C LYS A 144 26.56 -48.23 1.08
N THR A 145 26.05 -47.22 0.35
CA THR A 145 25.18 -47.43 -0.83
C THR A 145 25.87 -47.26 -2.18
N SER A 146 27.20 -47.07 -2.22
CA SER A 146 27.95 -46.94 -3.48
C SER A 146 28.42 -48.29 -4.03
N SER A 147 27.48 -49.17 -4.45
CA SER A 147 27.71 -50.15 -5.54
C SER A 147 26.51 -51.11 -5.71
N ILE A 148 25.42 -50.62 -6.32
CA ILE A 148 24.49 -51.51 -7.03
C ILE A 148 24.33 -50.92 -8.43
N GLY A 149 24.74 -51.69 -9.43
CA GLY A 149 24.88 -51.26 -10.80
C GLY A 149 23.57 -50.93 -11.50
N GLY A 150 23.70 -50.17 -12.59
CA GLY A 150 22.90 -50.40 -13.78
C GLY A 150 21.60 -49.61 -13.96
N PHE A 151 21.22 -48.71 -13.06
CA PHE A 151 20.05 -47.84 -13.30
C PHE A 151 20.50 -46.40 -13.59
N ARG A 152 20.75 -46.10 -14.87
CA ARG A 152 20.82 -44.71 -15.33
C ARG A 152 19.41 -44.13 -15.25
N VAL A 153 19.08 -43.50 -14.12
CA VAL A 153 17.99 -42.52 -14.11
C VAL A 153 18.47 -41.35 -14.97
N THR A 154 18.13 -41.36 -16.25
CA THR A 154 18.06 -40.12 -17.02
C THR A 154 16.98 -39.29 -16.33
N ARG A 155 17.36 -38.48 -15.35
CA ARG A 155 16.54 -37.35 -14.94
C ARG A 155 16.47 -36.47 -16.18
N SER A 156 15.41 -36.62 -16.95
CA SER A 156 14.96 -35.60 -17.88
C SER A 156 14.77 -34.36 -17.01
N PHE A 157 15.76 -33.48 -16.98
CA PHE A 157 15.55 -32.12 -16.54
C PHE A 157 14.57 -31.54 -17.55
N THR A 158 13.27 -31.63 -17.27
CA THR A 158 12.31 -30.75 -17.92
C THR A 158 12.74 -29.36 -17.51
N THR A 159 13.33 -28.62 -18.44
CA THR A 159 13.60 -27.19 -18.27
C THR A 159 12.26 -26.57 -17.89
N GLN A 160 12.09 -26.29 -16.60
CA GLN A 160 10.86 -25.70 -16.08
C GLN A 160 10.79 -24.29 -16.66
N THR A 161 9.74 -24.02 -17.44
CA THR A 161 9.49 -22.70 -18.00
C THR A 161 9.51 -21.69 -16.85
N GLN A 162 10.41 -20.71 -16.94
CA GLN A 162 10.53 -19.65 -15.96
C GLN A 162 9.66 -18.48 -16.41
N GLY A 163 8.77 -18.02 -15.55
CA GLY A 163 7.88 -16.92 -15.88
C GLY A 163 7.81 -15.85 -14.81
N GLN A 164 7.60 -14.62 -15.26
CA GLN A 164 7.37 -13.47 -14.41
C GLN A 164 6.19 -12.67 -14.95
N ALA A 165 5.25 -12.33 -14.07
CA ALA A 165 4.16 -11.42 -14.36
C ALA A 165 4.21 -10.20 -13.42
N THR A 166 4.29 -9.01 -13.99
CA THR A 166 4.27 -7.73 -13.26
C THR A 166 3.00 -6.96 -13.60
N PHE A 167 2.49 -6.23 -12.60
CA PHE A 167 1.29 -5.42 -12.72
C PHE A 167 1.64 -3.95 -12.58
N SER A 168 0.98 -3.10 -13.36
CA SER A 168 1.19 -1.66 -13.35
C SER A 168 -0.09 -0.92 -13.73
N ASP A 169 -0.08 0.40 -13.65
CA ASP A 169 -1.06 1.20 -14.39
C ASP A 169 -0.77 1.14 -15.90
N GLY A 170 -1.82 1.26 -16.71
CA GLY A 170 -1.72 1.40 -18.16
C GLY A 170 -1.34 2.80 -18.59
N ASP A 171 -0.92 2.94 -19.85
CA ASP A 171 -0.51 4.21 -20.43
C ASP A 171 -1.67 5.24 -20.32
N ASN A 172 -1.43 6.34 -19.60
CA ASN A 172 -2.40 7.41 -19.26
C ASN A 172 -3.47 7.08 -18.20
N THR A 173 -3.32 5.98 -17.47
CA THR A 173 -4.13 5.71 -16.28
C THR A 173 -3.25 5.80 -15.04
N GLN A 174 -3.84 6.17 -13.90
CA GLN A 174 -3.16 6.17 -12.62
C GLN A 174 -4.09 5.60 -11.55
N GLY A 175 -3.63 4.64 -10.75
CA GLY A 175 -4.32 4.17 -9.55
C GLY A 175 -5.28 3.02 -9.82
N ILE A 176 -5.06 2.28 -10.91
CA ILE A 176 -6.00 1.25 -11.36
C ILE A 176 -5.33 -0.12 -11.39
N THR A 177 -4.02 -0.23 -11.59
CA THR A 177 -3.32 -1.53 -11.74
C THR A 177 -3.95 -2.39 -12.84
N ASN A 178 -4.15 -1.79 -14.02
CA ASN A 178 -4.88 -2.36 -15.14
C ASN A 178 -4.00 -2.82 -16.31
N SER A 179 -2.68 -2.83 -16.12
CA SER A 179 -1.70 -3.28 -17.08
C SER A 179 -0.91 -4.45 -16.52
N ILE A 180 -0.60 -5.43 -17.37
CA ILE A 180 0.23 -6.59 -17.05
C ILE A 180 1.34 -6.74 -18.10
N THR A 181 2.54 -7.06 -17.62
CA THR A 181 3.63 -7.56 -18.46
C THR A 181 3.98 -8.97 -18.02
N LEU A 182 3.85 -9.94 -18.94
CA LEU A 182 4.21 -11.34 -18.73
C LEU A 182 5.43 -11.66 -19.59
N THR A 183 6.47 -12.24 -18.98
CA THR A 183 7.67 -12.73 -19.67
C THR A 183 7.91 -14.19 -19.31
N LEU A 184 7.99 -15.06 -20.32
CA LEU A 184 8.31 -16.47 -20.18
C LEU A 184 9.64 -16.78 -20.88
N LYS A 185 10.51 -17.53 -20.21
CA LYS A 185 11.80 -18.01 -20.71
C LYS A 185 11.80 -19.54 -20.77
N GLN A 186 12.69 -20.08 -21.60
CA GLN A 186 12.86 -21.53 -21.75
C GLN A 186 11.58 -22.23 -22.24
N LEU A 187 10.83 -21.55 -23.11
CA LEU A 187 9.64 -22.09 -23.75
C LEU A 187 9.99 -22.49 -25.19
N ALA A 188 9.64 -23.72 -25.58
CA ALA A 188 9.85 -24.19 -26.94
C ALA A 188 8.98 -23.40 -27.93
N ALA A 189 9.37 -23.39 -29.22
CA ALA A 189 8.50 -22.87 -30.27
C ALA A 189 7.14 -23.59 -30.23
N PRO A 190 6.02 -22.87 -30.36
CA PRO A 190 4.71 -23.51 -30.41
C PRO A 190 4.64 -24.44 -31.64
N GLU A 191 3.84 -25.50 -31.54
CA GLU A 191 3.63 -26.41 -32.67
C GLU A 191 3.06 -25.65 -33.87
N LYS A 192 3.34 -26.13 -35.09
CA LYS A 192 2.93 -25.47 -36.32
C LYS A 192 1.42 -25.19 -36.31
N GLY A 193 1.05 -23.92 -36.52
CA GLY A 193 -0.35 -23.48 -36.53
C GLY A 193 -0.95 -23.25 -35.15
N THR A 194 -0.15 -23.22 -34.09
CA THR A 194 -0.59 -22.87 -32.74
C THR A 194 0.13 -21.63 -32.21
N GLN A 195 -0.39 -21.05 -31.14
CA GLN A 195 0.18 -19.88 -30.46
C GLN A 195 0.03 -20.03 -28.95
N TYR A 196 0.94 -19.40 -28.19
CA TYR A 196 0.76 -19.29 -26.74
C TYR A 196 -0.19 -18.14 -26.42
N GLN A 197 -1.24 -18.44 -25.66
CA GLN A 197 -2.27 -17.49 -25.22
C GLN A 197 -2.25 -17.40 -23.70
N ALA A 198 -2.27 -16.18 -23.16
CA ALA A 198 -2.35 -15.95 -21.73
C ALA A 198 -3.78 -15.60 -21.28
N TRP A 199 -4.09 -16.04 -20.06
CA TRP A 199 -5.37 -15.91 -19.40
C TRP A 199 -5.17 -15.45 -17.97
N LEU A 200 -6.06 -14.59 -17.50
CA LEU A 200 -6.28 -14.31 -16.09
C LEU A 200 -7.58 -15.01 -15.69
N ILE A 201 -7.49 -15.91 -14.72
CA ILE A 201 -8.57 -16.78 -14.29
C ILE A 201 -8.93 -16.42 -12.86
N ASP A 202 -10.23 -16.28 -12.60
CA ASP A 202 -10.79 -16.34 -11.26
C ASP A 202 -11.37 -17.74 -11.03
N ASP A 203 -10.63 -18.57 -10.26
CA ASP A 203 -11.09 -19.92 -9.94
C ASP A 203 -12.37 -19.93 -9.08
N GLN A 204 -12.72 -18.84 -8.39
CA GLN A 204 -13.88 -18.78 -7.49
C GLN A 204 -15.16 -18.40 -8.23
N GLU A 205 -15.08 -17.40 -9.10
CA GLU A 205 -16.21 -16.89 -9.89
C GLU A 205 -16.33 -17.57 -11.28
N GLU A 206 -15.45 -18.55 -11.55
CA GLU A 206 -15.33 -19.24 -12.85
C GLU A 206 -15.19 -18.25 -14.03
N HIS A 207 -14.59 -17.09 -13.76
CA HIS A 207 -14.44 -16.02 -14.74
C HIS A 207 -13.07 -16.10 -15.42
N ILE A 208 -13.05 -15.92 -16.75
CA ILE A 208 -11.84 -16.00 -17.56
C ILE A 208 -11.69 -14.73 -18.38
N THR A 209 -10.58 -14.03 -18.14
CA THR A 209 -10.18 -12.85 -18.89
C THR A 209 -9.03 -13.21 -19.83
N SER A 210 -9.25 -13.10 -21.14
CA SER A 210 -8.19 -13.24 -22.14
C SER A 210 -7.21 -12.07 -22.06
N LEU A 211 -5.92 -12.36 -21.89
CA LEU A 211 -4.86 -11.34 -21.85
C LEU A 211 -4.20 -11.14 -23.22
N GLY A 212 -4.23 -12.14 -24.10
CA GLY A 212 -3.70 -12.06 -25.46
C GLY A 212 -2.63 -13.10 -25.78
N SER A 213 -2.21 -13.13 -27.05
CA SER A 213 -1.14 -13.99 -27.52
C SER A 213 0.22 -13.48 -27.07
N LEU A 214 1.12 -14.37 -26.67
CA LEU A 214 2.52 -14.02 -26.41
C LEU A 214 3.27 -13.85 -27.73
N THR A 215 4.20 -12.90 -27.76
CA THR A 215 5.07 -12.60 -28.89
C THR A 215 6.52 -12.93 -28.55
N VAL A 216 7.27 -13.43 -29.53
CA VAL A 216 8.69 -13.75 -29.35
C VAL A 216 9.51 -12.46 -29.30
N GLN A 217 10.32 -12.29 -28.26
CA GLN A 217 11.32 -11.24 -28.11
C GLN A 217 12.66 -11.87 -27.73
N GLY A 218 13.54 -12.05 -28.73
CA GLY A 218 14.80 -12.77 -28.55
C GLY A 218 14.56 -14.23 -28.18
N THR A 219 15.00 -14.64 -26.99
CA THR A 219 14.83 -16.00 -26.44
C THR A 219 13.64 -16.13 -25.48
N SER A 220 12.85 -15.06 -25.31
CA SER A 220 11.70 -15.00 -24.39
C SER A 220 10.40 -14.82 -25.16
N TYR A 221 9.30 -15.27 -24.55
CA TYR A 221 7.94 -14.95 -24.98
C TYR A 221 7.38 -13.87 -24.06
N THR A 222 6.79 -12.83 -24.64
CA THR A 222 6.34 -11.65 -23.90
C THR A 222 4.93 -11.25 -24.28
N LEU A 223 4.18 -10.75 -23.31
CA LEU A 223 2.89 -10.11 -23.49
C LEU A 223 2.87 -8.84 -22.65
N LYS A 224 2.48 -7.72 -23.26
CA LYS A 224 2.08 -6.51 -22.54
C LYS A 224 0.61 -6.24 -22.86
N ARG A 225 -0.24 -6.17 -21.84
CA ARG A 225 -1.68 -5.94 -22.01
C ARG A 225 -2.19 -4.94 -21.00
N THR A 226 -2.93 -3.95 -21.50
CA THR A 226 -3.75 -3.05 -20.68
C THR A 226 -5.22 -3.36 -20.91
N ILE A 227 -5.98 -3.49 -19.82
CA ILE A 227 -7.44 -3.62 -19.83
C ILE A 227 -8.03 -2.29 -19.37
N SER A 228 -9.06 -1.77 -20.04
CA SER A 228 -9.63 -0.47 -19.71
C SER A 228 -10.46 -0.53 -18.42
N GLN A 229 -10.30 0.46 -17.54
CA GLN A 229 -11.20 0.78 -16.43
C GLN A 229 -11.36 -0.26 -15.31
N GLN A 230 -10.61 -1.36 -15.33
CA GLN A 230 -10.70 -2.40 -14.30
C GLN A 230 -9.32 -2.75 -13.75
N ASN A 231 -9.26 -2.95 -12.44
CA ASN A 231 -8.04 -3.41 -11.78
C ASN A 231 -7.85 -4.90 -12.06
N LEU A 232 -6.69 -5.31 -12.58
CA LEU A 232 -6.44 -6.72 -12.91
C LEU A 232 -6.49 -7.62 -11.67
N LEU A 233 -6.10 -7.11 -10.50
CA LEU A 233 -6.13 -7.87 -9.25
C LEU A 233 -7.55 -8.14 -8.75
N SER A 234 -8.56 -7.46 -9.29
CA SER A 234 -9.97 -7.75 -9.01
C SER A 234 -10.59 -8.76 -9.98
N LEU A 235 -9.90 -9.13 -11.07
CA LEU A 235 -10.47 -9.97 -12.13
C LEU A 235 -10.06 -11.44 -12.06
N GLY A 236 -9.06 -11.77 -11.24
CA GLY A 236 -8.63 -13.16 -11.09
C GLY A 236 -7.60 -13.38 -10.00
N ASN A 237 -7.25 -14.65 -9.82
CA ASN A 237 -6.31 -15.17 -8.83
C ASN A 237 -5.25 -16.11 -9.45
N ARG A 238 -5.28 -16.33 -10.76
CA ARG A 238 -4.31 -17.15 -11.49
C ARG A 238 -3.98 -16.58 -12.86
N ILE A 239 -2.70 -16.62 -13.22
CA ILE A 239 -2.26 -16.50 -14.62
C ILE A 239 -2.01 -17.90 -15.17
N GLN A 240 -2.52 -18.16 -16.37
CA GLN A 240 -2.29 -19.40 -17.10
C GLN A 240 -1.89 -19.09 -18.55
N VAL A 241 -0.91 -19.83 -19.08
CA VAL A 241 -0.58 -19.80 -20.51
C VAL A 241 -0.80 -21.18 -21.11
N THR A 242 -1.58 -21.23 -22.16
CA THR A 242 -1.89 -22.45 -22.92
C THR A 242 -1.43 -22.29 -24.37
N GLN A 243 -1.20 -23.42 -25.04
CA GLN A 243 -0.93 -23.45 -26.47
C GLN A 243 -2.22 -23.74 -27.23
N GLU A 244 -2.72 -22.75 -27.96
CA GLU A 244 -4.06 -22.77 -28.57
C GLU A 244 -3.98 -22.83 -30.09
N HIS A 245 -5.01 -23.41 -30.71
CA HIS A 245 -5.20 -23.44 -32.14
C HIS A 245 -6.31 -22.47 -32.55
N GLY A 246 -6.01 -21.55 -33.48
CA GLY A 246 -6.97 -20.54 -33.92
C GLY A 246 -7.30 -19.49 -32.84
N GLN A 247 -8.52 -18.96 -32.89
CA GLN A 247 -9.04 -18.00 -31.92
C GLN A 247 -9.95 -18.72 -30.94
N VAL A 248 -9.64 -18.61 -29.64
CA VAL A 248 -10.39 -19.24 -28.56
C VAL A 248 -10.80 -18.19 -27.53
N SER A 249 -11.96 -18.38 -26.92
CA SER A 249 -12.48 -17.50 -25.85
C SER A 249 -12.19 -18.01 -24.44
N VAL A 250 -11.77 -19.26 -24.32
CA VAL A 250 -11.41 -19.94 -23.07
C VAL A 250 -10.19 -20.85 -23.31
N PRO A 251 -9.36 -21.15 -22.29
CA PRO A 251 -8.23 -22.07 -22.43
C PRO A 251 -8.71 -23.49 -22.76
N THR A 252 -8.34 -24.01 -23.93
CA THR A 252 -8.65 -25.39 -24.35
C THR A 252 -7.41 -26.24 -24.58
N GLY A 253 -6.27 -25.59 -24.77
CA GLY A 253 -4.99 -26.20 -25.07
C GLY A 253 -4.23 -26.70 -23.85
N LYS A 254 -3.08 -27.32 -24.13
CA LYS A 254 -2.14 -27.77 -23.10
C LYS A 254 -1.58 -26.56 -22.34
N THR A 255 -1.52 -26.65 -21.01
CA THR A 255 -0.91 -25.63 -20.15
C THR A 255 0.62 -25.73 -20.15
N PHE A 256 1.29 -24.60 -20.37
CA PHE A 256 2.75 -24.48 -20.36
C PHE A 256 3.29 -23.62 -19.23
N PHE A 257 2.47 -22.71 -18.70
CA PHE A 257 2.81 -21.89 -17.55
C PHE A 257 1.56 -21.67 -16.70
N LYS A 258 1.76 -21.67 -15.38
CA LYS A 258 0.74 -21.35 -14.40
C LYS A 258 1.40 -20.66 -13.22
N ALA A 259 0.82 -19.56 -12.77
CA ALA A 259 1.22 -18.88 -11.55
C ALA A 259 -0.03 -18.46 -10.77
N ASP A 260 -0.09 -18.88 -9.51
CA ASP A 260 -1.19 -18.61 -8.59
C ASP A 260 -0.81 -17.45 -7.66
N PHE A 261 -1.75 -16.54 -7.42
CA PHE A 261 -1.63 -15.62 -6.30
C PHE A 261 -1.80 -16.39 -4.98
N PRO A 262 -0.99 -16.10 -3.94
CA PRO A 262 -1.21 -16.67 -2.63
C PRO A 262 -2.55 -16.19 -2.06
N PRO A 263 -3.55 -17.08 -1.86
CA PRO A 263 -4.92 -16.66 -1.55
C PRO A 263 -5.06 -15.78 -0.30
N MET A 264 -4.34 -16.09 0.78
CA MET A 264 -4.43 -15.31 2.02
C MET A 264 -3.73 -13.97 1.88
N ALA A 265 -2.53 -13.93 1.27
CA ALA A 265 -1.84 -12.67 1.03
C ALA A 265 -2.60 -11.77 0.04
N LEU A 266 -3.23 -12.35 -0.99
CA LEU A 266 -3.97 -11.63 -2.04
C LEU A 266 -5.10 -10.77 -1.46
N ILE A 267 -5.76 -11.22 -0.38
CA ILE A 267 -6.79 -10.42 0.31
C ILE A 267 -6.23 -9.06 0.71
N HIS A 268 -5.05 -9.04 1.32
CA HIS A 268 -4.44 -7.80 1.78
C HIS A 268 -3.87 -6.96 0.62
N LEU A 269 -3.37 -7.61 -0.45
CA LEU A 269 -2.99 -6.90 -1.68
C LEU A 269 -4.19 -6.19 -2.33
N ARG A 270 -5.38 -6.82 -2.32
CA ARG A 270 -6.62 -6.21 -2.81
C ARG A 270 -7.04 -5.03 -1.95
N HIS A 271 -6.90 -5.10 -0.63
CA HIS A 271 -7.14 -3.94 0.25
C HIS A 271 -6.17 -2.78 -0.01
N LEU A 272 -4.91 -3.07 -0.36
CA LEU A 272 -3.92 -2.05 -0.69
C LEU A 272 -4.17 -1.38 -2.05
N LEU A 273 -4.52 -2.16 -3.09
CA LEU A 273 -4.47 -1.71 -4.48
C LEU A 273 -5.81 -1.63 -5.19
N VAL A 274 -6.83 -2.32 -4.70
CA VAL A 274 -8.14 -2.43 -5.37
C VAL A 274 -9.18 -1.61 -4.61
N ARG A 275 -9.53 -2.05 -3.39
CA ARG A 275 -10.67 -1.54 -2.64
C ARG A 275 -10.55 -1.90 -1.17
N LEU A 276 -10.91 -0.96 -0.31
CA LEU A 276 -11.22 -1.21 1.09
C LEU A 276 -12.52 -0.44 1.43
N ASP A 277 -13.48 -1.08 2.08
CA ASP A 277 -14.82 -0.50 2.26
C ASP A 277 -14.84 0.75 3.16
N GLU A 278 -13.89 0.86 4.08
CA GLU A 278 -13.78 2.00 4.99
C GLU A 278 -13.25 3.27 4.32
N THR A 279 -12.61 3.18 3.14
CA THR A 279 -12.04 4.36 2.47
C THR A 279 -13.12 5.14 1.71
N PRO A 280 -12.97 6.47 1.56
CA PRO A 280 -13.81 7.25 0.68
C PRO A 280 -13.80 6.70 -0.75
N SER A 281 -14.97 6.59 -1.36
CA SER A 281 -15.15 5.99 -2.69
C SER A 281 -14.68 4.53 -2.80
N GLN A 282 -14.42 3.84 -1.68
CA GLN A 282 -14.06 2.42 -1.62
C GLN A 282 -12.83 2.08 -2.48
N VAL A 283 -11.83 2.95 -2.49
CA VAL A 283 -10.57 2.73 -3.21
C VAL A 283 -9.56 1.96 -2.37
N GLY A 284 -8.56 1.35 -3.00
CA GLY A 284 -7.43 0.74 -2.30
C GLY A 284 -6.66 1.76 -1.44
N LEU A 285 -6.09 1.32 -0.33
CA LEU A 285 -5.39 2.19 0.61
C LEU A 285 -4.24 2.98 -0.03
N LEU A 286 -3.39 2.34 -0.84
CA LEU A 286 -2.28 3.01 -1.51
C LEU A 286 -2.76 3.90 -2.66
N VAL A 287 -3.92 3.59 -3.25
CA VAL A 287 -4.57 4.44 -4.27
C VAL A 287 -5.04 5.74 -3.65
N GLY A 288 -5.78 5.65 -2.53
CA GLY A 288 -6.26 6.82 -1.80
C GLY A 288 -5.13 7.64 -1.18
N LEU A 289 -4.12 7.00 -0.58
CA LEU A 289 -2.90 7.64 -0.08
C LEU A 289 -2.24 8.50 -1.17
N ARG A 290 -2.03 7.92 -2.36
CA ARG A 290 -1.41 8.62 -3.48
C ARG A 290 -2.23 9.80 -3.95
N GLU A 291 -3.55 9.66 -4.00
CA GLU A 291 -4.45 10.76 -4.39
C GLU A 291 -4.44 11.91 -3.36
N GLN A 292 -4.46 11.60 -2.06
CA GLN A 292 -4.35 12.63 -1.02
C GLN A 292 -2.97 13.33 -1.05
N ALA A 293 -1.89 12.57 -1.25
CA ALA A 293 -0.55 13.14 -1.42
C ALA A 293 -0.44 14.04 -2.67
N ARG A 294 -1.09 13.66 -3.77
CA ARG A 294 -1.18 14.49 -4.98
C ARG A 294 -1.87 15.81 -4.69
N GLN A 295 -2.97 15.80 -3.91
CA GLN A 295 -3.67 17.01 -3.49
C GLN A 295 -2.82 17.90 -2.57
N LEU A 296 -1.96 17.33 -1.72
CA LEU A 296 -0.95 18.10 -0.98
C LEU A 296 0.04 18.80 -1.92
N ASN A 297 0.52 18.10 -2.95
CA ASN A 297 1.42 18.70 -3.95
C ASN A 297 0.73 19.84 -4.74
N GLU A 298 -0.58 19.73 -5.01
CA GLU A 298 -1.36 20.86 -5.53
C GLU A 298 -1.40 22.04 -4.54
N GLN A 299 -1.52 21.77 -3.23
CA GLN A 299 -1.48 22.84 -2.22
C GLN A 299 -0.11 23.53 -2.19
N ALA A 300 0.98 22.80 -2.41
CA ALA A 300 2.33 23.38 -2.54
C ALA A 300 2.40 24.40 -3.69
N THR A 301 1.79 24.06 -4.84
CA THR A 301 1.70 24.97 -5.99
C THR A 301 0.87 26.20 -5.65
N LEU A 302 -0.25 26.05 -4.93
CA LEU A 302 -1.07 27.16 -4.49
C LEU A 302 -0.36 28.06 -3.49
N LEU A 303 0.39 27.50 -2.52
CA LEU A 303 1.20 28.29 -1.59
C LEU A 303 2.22 29.15 -2.34
N ASN A 304 2.96 28.55 -3.27
CA ASN A 304 3.95 29.26 -4.08
C ASN A 304 3.32 30.41 -4.89
N ASN A 305 2.14 30.19 -5.47
CA ASN A 305 1.43 31.20 -6.26
C ASN A 305 0.78 32.31 -5.42
N ASN A 306 0.70 32.16 -4.10
CA ASN A 306 0.03 33.08 -3.18
C ASN A 306 0.95 33.58 -2.05
N ALA A 307 2.26 33.61 -2.27
CA ALA A 307 3.26 33.86 -1.22
C ALA A 307 3.08 35.15 -0.41
N GLU A 308 2.45 36.18 -0.98
CA GLU A 308 2.20 37.45 -0.28
C GLU A 308 0.73 37.59 0.19
N ASN A 309 -0.14 36.64 -0.14
CA ASN A 309 -1.57 36.68 0.18
C ASN A 309 -1.85 35.87 1.43
N THR A 310 -1.70 36.51 2.60
CA THR A 310 -1.87 35.87 3.92
C THR A 310 -3.23 35.22 4.13
N HIS A 311 -4.30 35.77 3.54
CA HIS A 311 -5.64 35.15 3.58
C HIS A 311 -5.66 33.84 2.78
N ALA A 312 -5.12 33.85 1.56
CA ALA A 312 -5.02 32.63 0.74
C ALA A 312 -4.12 31.58 1.42
N ILE A 313 -2.99 31.98 1.99
CA ILE A 313 -2.07 31.08 2.72
C ILE A 313 -2.81 30.39 3.88
N ARG A 314 -3.59 31.12 4.68
CA ARG A 314 -4.39 30.52 5.75
C ARG A 314 -5.40 29.50 5.21
N CYS A 315 -6.08 29.82 4.12
CA CYS A 315 -7.01 28.89 3.48
C CYS A 315 -6.32 27.61 2.96
N ILE A 316 -5.14 27.76 2.36
CA ILE A 316 -4.35 26.62 1.84
C ILE A 316 -3.79 25.79 3.00
N ALA A 317 -3.30 26.42 4.07
CA ALA A 317 -2.85 25.74 5.27
C ALA A 317 -3.97 24.91 5.91
N GLN A 318 -5.21 25.41 5.94
CA GLN A 318 -6.36 24.63 6.42
C GLN A 318 -6.65 23.42 5.53
N ASN A 319 -6.53 23.55 4.20
CA ASN A 319 -6.63 22.40 3.30
C ASN A 319 -5.54 21.35 3.60
N ILE A 320 -4.29 21.78 3.84
CA ILE A 320 -3.19 20.88 4.18
C ILE A 320 -3.51 20.11 5.47
N VAL A 321 -3.91 20.81 6.54
CA VAL A 321 -4.32 20.16 7.81
C VAL A 321 -5.48 19.18 7.58
N ASN A 322 -6.50 19.58 6.81
CA ASN A 322 -7.65 18.74 6.53
C ASN A 322 -7.29 17.45 5.76
N ILE A 323 -6.35 17.52 4.81
CA ILE A 323 -5.86 16.34 4.09
C ILE A 323 -5.03 15.46 5.01
N VAL A 324 -4.15 16.05 5.82
CA VAL A 324 -3.24 15.28 6.69
C VAL A 324 -3.99 14.59 7.81
N GLU A 325 -4.87 15.28 8.54
CA GLU A 325 -5.56 14.69 9.69
C GLU A 325 -6.89 14.00 9.34
N GLY A 326 -7.52 14.34 8.21
CA GLY A 326 -8.86 13.89 7.88
C GLY A 326 -9.93 14.43 8.84
N LYS A 327 -11.19 13.99 8.68
CA LYS A 327 -12.35 14.49 9.45
C LYS A 327 -12.31 14.14 10.94
N GLN A 328 -11.51 13.14 11.31
CA GLN A 328 -11.32 12.72 12.71
C GLN A 328 -10.19 13.51 13.39
N GLY A 329 -9.47 14.33 12.62
CA GLY A 329 -8.42 15.22 13.08
C GLY A 329 -8.90 16.26 14.08
N ALA A 330 -8.06 16.55 15.08
CA ALA A 330 -8.37 17.54 16.11
C ALA A 330 -8.47 18.98 15.55
N ARG A 331 -7.77 19.26 14.45
CA ARG A 331 -7.72 20.57 13.77
C ARG A 331 -8.42 20.55 12.42
N TYR A 332 -9.16 19.49 12.10
CA TYR A 332 -10.04 19.49 10.95
C TYR A 332 -11.07 20.61 11.08
N ALA A 333 -11.17 21.45 10.04
CA ALA A 333 -12.16 22.51 9.99
C ALA A 333 -12.66 22.72 8.56
N LYS A 334 -13.95 23.08 8.43
CA LYS A 334 -14.48 23.55 7.14
C LYS A 334 -13.77 24.83 6.74
N LEU A 335 -13.43 24.97 5.45
CA LEU A 335 -12.86 26.20 4.95
C LEU A 335 -13.85 27.35 5.09
N GLU A 336 -13.35 28.53 5.46
CA GLU A 336 -14.15 29.73 5.54
C GLU A 336 -14.72 30.09 4.16
N PRO A 337 -15.97 30.61 4.07
CA PRO A 337 -16.57 30.99 2.79
C PRO A 337 -15.75 32.03 2.00
N THR A 338 -15.01 32.87 2.71
CA THR A 338 -14.10 33.90 2.16
C THR A 338 -12.91 33.30 1.40
N CYS A 339 -12.55 32.03 1.63
CA CYS A 339 -11.51 31.33 0.86
C CYS A 339 -11.85 31.25 -0.63
N LYS A 340 -13.13 31.25 -0.98
CA LYS A 340 -13.59 31.28 -2.38
C LYS A 340 -13.14 32.55 -3.11
N ASN A 341 -13.01 33.68 -2.41
CA ASN A 341 -12.54 34.95 -2.98
C ASN A 341 -11.06 34.87 -3.39
N ALA A 342 -10.29 33.99 -2.73
CA ALA A 342 -8.92 33.66 -3.08
C ALA A 342 -8.82 32.48 -4.08
N HIS A 343 -9.95 32.03 -4.65
CA HIS A 343 -10.03 30.85 -5.52
C HIS A 343 -9.52 29.55 -4.88
N ILE A 344 -9.55 29.48 -3.54
CA ILE A 344 -9.18 28.28 -2.78
C ILE A 344 -10.46 27.51 -2.44
N ALA A 345 -10.58 26.30 -2.97
CA ALA A 345 -11.70 25.40 -2.70
C ALA A 345 -11.30 24.32 -1.68
N PRO A 346 -12.26 23.72 -0.95
CA PRO A 346 -11.98 22.60 -0.06
C PRO A 346 -11.28 21.45 -0.78
N ARG A 347 -10.36 20.80 -0.07
CA ARG A 347 -9.62 19.62 -0.52
C ARG A 347 -9.61 18.54 0.56
N GLY A 348 -9.18 17.36 0.15
CA GLY A 348 -9.18 16.15 0.96
C GLY A 348 -10.47 15.35 0.84
N ASP A 349 -10.35 14.03 0.98
CA ASP A 349 -11.49 13.12 1.03
C ASP A 349 -12.07 12.93 2.44
N GLY A 350 -11.35 13.43 3.45
CA GLY A 350 -11.72 13.37 4.86
C GLY A 350 -11.29 12.08 5.58
N PHE A 351 -10.54 11.18 4.94
CA PHE A 351 -9.99 9.99 5.59
C PHE A 351 -8.74 10.29 6.42
N GLY A 352 -7.89 11.18 5.91
CA GLY A 352 -6.63 11.56 6.55
C GLY A 352 -5.44 10.71 6.09
N LEU A 353 -4.25 11.31 6.11
CA LEU A 353 -2.99 10.60 5.98
C LEU A 353 -2.54 10.01 7.33
N LEU A 354 -2.71 10.80 8.40
CA LEU A 354 -2.33 10.48 9.77
C LEU A 354 -3.55 10.22 10.66
N GLY A 355 -3.31 9.51 11.76
CA GLY A 355 -4.31 9.19 12.75
C GLY A 355 -4.71 7.72 12.70
N ASN A 356 -5.34 7.25 13.79
CA ASN A 356 -5.76 5.87 13.90
C ASN A 356 -6.80 5.54 12.82
N GLY A 357 -6.45 4.63 11.93
CA GLY A 357 -7.30 4.21 10.82
C GLY A 357 -7.23 5.08 9.56
N ALA A 358 -6.26 6.00 9.51
CA ALA A 358 -5.96 6.79 8.31
C ALA A 358 -5.17 5.97 7.26
N TYR A 359 -4.92 6.56 6.09
CA TYR A 359 -4.30 5.86 4.97
C TYR A 359 -2.96 5.19 5.32
N ILE A 360 -2.08 5.89 6.05
CA ILE A 360 -0.74 5.37 6.36
C ILE A 360 -0.81 4.17 7.32
N ASP A 361 -1.55 4.31 8.42
CA ASP A 361 -1.65 3.29 9.46
C ASP A 361 -2.32 2.01 8.93
N HIS A 362 -3.43 2.14 8.20
CA HIS A 362 -4.06 0.99 7.56
C HIS A 362 -3.16 0.36 6.49
N SER A 363 -2.46 1.17 5.68
CA SER A 363 -1.54 0.63 4.67
C SER A 363 -0.43 -0.20 5.31
N LEU A 364 0.22 0.31 6.35
CA LEU A 364 1.29 -0.40 7.08
C LEU A 364 0.81 -1.73 7.64
N MET A 365 -0.40 -1.76 8.19
CA MET A 365 -0.99 -2.97 8.72
C MET A 365 -1.33 -3.98 7.60
N HIS A 366 -1.95 -3.58 6.48
CA HIS A 366 -2.22 -4.51 5.38
C HIS A 366 -0.94 -4.99 4.69
N VAL A 367 0.10 -4.15 4.60
CA VAL A 367 1.43 -4.56 4.14
C VAL A 367 2.03 -5.62 5.06
N SER A 368 1.95 -5.42 6.38
CA SER A 368 2.41 -6.40 7.37
C SER A 368 1.64 -7.71 7.28
N LEU A 369 0.31 -7.65 7.20
CA LEU A 369 -0.54 -8.82 7.08
C LEU A 369 -0.22 -9.60 5.80
N ALA A 370 -0.10 -8.94 4.64
CA ALA A 370 0.29 -9.58 3.39
C ALA A 370 1.62 -10.35 3.50
N ALA A 371 2.64 -9.74 4.12
CA ALA A 371 3.97 -10.32 4.27
C ALA A 371 4.06 -11.48 5.26
N THR A 372 3.14 -11.51 6.24
CA THR A 372 3.16 -12.48 7.35
C THR A 372 2.20 -13.65 7.16
N GLN A 373 1.37 -13.64 6.11
CA GLN A 373 0.56 -14.80 5.75
C GLN A 373 1.44 -16.03 5.50
N SER A 374 0.92 -17.20 5.87
CA SER A 374 1.66 -18.46 5.73
C SER A 374 1.92 -18.86 4.27
N ASP A 375 1.16 -18.30 3.32
CA ASP A 375 1.34 -18.49 1.87
C ASP A 375 2.11 -17.34 1.20
N SER A 376 2.56 -16.31 1.95
CA SER A 376 3.27 -15.16 1.38
C SER A 376 4.55 -15.60 0.65
N SER A 377 4.67 -15.19 -0.61
CA SER A 377 5.85 -15.42 -1.44
C SER A 377 7.06 -14.59 -0.97
N PRO A 378 8.29 -14.96 -1.34
CA PRO A 378 9.48 -14.13 -1.11
C PRO A 378 9.34 -12.73 -1.73
N THR A 379 8.70 -12.63 -2.90
CA THR A 379 8.45 -11.37 -3.60
C THR A 379 7.54 -10.44 -2.81
N ILE A 380 6.45 -10.96 -2.23
CA ILE A 380 5.57 -10.18 -1.35
C ILE A 380 6.35 -9.67 -0.15
N LYS A 381 7.16 -10.52 0.51
CA LYS A 381 7.93 -10.15 1.70
C LYS A 381 8.94 -9.04 1.42
N GLN A 382 9.71 -9.20 0.34
CA GLN A 382 10.70 -8.21 -0.08
C GLN A 382 10.05 -6.85 -0.35
N HIS A 383 9.01 -6.80 -1.19
CA HIS A 383 8.38 -5.54 -1.54
C HIS A 383 7.56 -4.95 -0.40
N ALA A 384 7.03 -5.77 0.53
CA ALA A 384 6.38 -5.28 1.74
C ALA A 384 7.33 -4.50 2.65
N GLU A 385 8.59 -4.93 2.79
CA GLU A 385 9.60 -4.19 3.55
C GLU A 385 9.86 -2.81 2.94
N GLN A 386 9.94 -2.75 1.61
CA GLN A 386 10.13 -1.52 0.85
C GLN A 386 8.94 -0.56 0.98
N VAL A 387 7.71 -1.06 0.82
CA VAL A 387 6.50 -0.25 1.03
C VAL A 387 6.46 0.27 2.47
N ARG A 388 6.82 -0.55 3.47
CA ARG A 388 6.87 -0.13 4.88
C ARG A 388 7.87 1.01 5.10
N ALA A 389 9.09 0.89 4.57
CA ALA A 389 10.09 1.93 4.69
C ALA A 389 9.58 3.28 4.13
N VAL A 390 8.98 3.25 2.94
CA VAL A 390 8.42 4.46 2.31
C VAL A 390 7.26 5.03 3.11
N LEU A 391 6.34 4.19 3.61
CA LEU A 391 5.21 4.65 4.42
C LEU A 391 5.66 5.31 5.74
N GLU A 392 6.73 4.83 6.37
CA GLU A 392 7.31 5.47 7.55
C GLU A 392 7.95 6.82 7.21
N ASN A 393 8.58 6.96 6.04
CA ASN A 393 9.10 8.25 5.57
C ASN A 393 7.96 9.26 5.36
N ILE A 394 6.90 8.85 4.66
CA ILE A 394 5.70 9.68 4.46
C ILE A 394 5.08 10.06 5.81
N ARG A 395 5.00 9.12 6.76
CA ARG A 395 4.50 9.39 8.12
C ARG A 395 5.30 10.48 8.81
N ALA A 396 6.63 10.38 8.79
CA ALA A 396 7.51 11.38 9.41
C ALA A 396 7.30 12.76 8.78
N GLN A 397 7.28 12.84 7.45
CA GLN A 397 7.06 14.08 6.71
C GLN A 397 5.67 14.66 6.96
N ALA A 398 4.62 13.83 6.98
CA ALA A 398 3.26 14.28 7.23
C ALA A 398 3.10 14.82 8.66
N ASN A 399 3.74 14.23 9.67
CA ASN A 399 3.71 14.75 11.04
C ASN A 399 4.37 16.13 11.13
N GLN A 400 5.48 16.32 10.43
CA GLN A 400 6.16 17.62 10.37
C GLN A 400 5.32 18.65 9.60
N LEU A 401 4.72 18.25 8.48
CA LEU A 401 3.87 19.12 7.67
C LEU A 401 2.64 19.58 8.47
N ASP A 402 2.01 18.70 9.22
CA ASP A 402 0.88 19.02 10.07
C ASP A 402 1.20 20.09 11.13
N GLN A 403 2.36 19.98 11.79
CA GLN A 403 2.83 20.99 12.73
C GLN A 403 3.07 22.34 12.05
N ILE A 404 3.76 22.35 10.91
CA ILE A 404 4.10 23.58 10.19
C ILE A 404 2.84 24.23 9.58
N ALA A 405 1.92 23.45 9.01
CA ALA A 405 0.67 23.95 8.47
C ALA A 405 -0.18 24.61 9.58
N ASN A 406 -0.19 24.03 10.78
CA ASN A 406 -0.82 24.66 11.93
C ASN A 406 -0.14 25.97 12.34
N ASN A 407 1.18 26.08 12.25
CA ASN A 407 1.88 27.34 12.47
C ASN A 407 1.50 28.39 11.40
N LEU A 408 1.36 27.99 10.13
CA LEU A 408 0.91 28.87 9.04
C LEU A 408 -0.53 29.37 9.21
N LEU A 409 -1.41 28.60 9.83
CA LEU A 409 -2.76 29.07 10.17
C LEU A 409 -2.71 30.31 11.09
N GLN A 410 -1.76 30.31 12.03
CA GLN A 410 -1.57 31.37 13.03
C GLN A 410 -0.72 32.52 12.48
N SER A 411 0.32 32.21 11.73
CA SER A 411 1.32 33.14 11.20
C SER A 411 1.52 32.95 9.68
N PRO A 412 0.52 33.32 8.85
CA PRO A 412 0.56 33.06 7.40
C PRO A 412 1.64 33.85 6.65
N GLN A 413 2.25 34.86 7.26
CA GLN A 413 3.38 35.63 6.72
C GLN A 413 4.75 34.97 6.97
N ASP A 414 4.80 33.82 7.63
CA ASP A 414 6.03 33.10 7.92
C ASP A 414 6.54 32.38 6.67
N GLY A 415 7.38 33.08 5.90
CA GLY A 415 7.96 32.57 4.66
C GLY A 415 8.77 31.28 4.85
N ALA A 416 9.42 31.08 6.00
CA ALA A 416 10.19 29.86 6.25
C ALA A 416 9.27 28.65 6.42
N ASN A 417 8.21 28.79 7.20
CA ASN A 417 7.19 27.75 7.34
C ASN A 417 6.45 27.49 6.01
N GLN A 418 6.28 28.52 5.18
CA GLN A 418 5.69 28.36 3.85
C GLN A 418 6.59 27.53 2.92
N GLU A 419 7.87 27.90 2.79
CA GLU A 419 8.85 27.17 1.98
C GLU A 419 8.99 25.72 2.44
N GLN A 420 9.03 25.50 3.76
CA GLN A 420 9.12 24.15 4.32
C GLN A 420 7.84 23.33 4.08
N SER A 421 6.66 23.95 4.16
CA SER A 421 5.39 23.28 3.80
C SER A 421 5.38 22.85 2.34
N ILE A 422 5.84 23.72 1.44
CA ILE A 422 5.94 23.42 0.00
C ILE A 422 6.85 22.21 -0.22
N ALA A 423 8.03 22.20 0.42
CA ALA A 423 8.98 21.10 0.31
C ALA A 423 8.41 19.77 0.81
N LEU A 424 7.75 19.77 1.99
CA LEU A 424 7.18 18.54 2.58
C LEU A 424 6.01 18.00 1.78
N CYS A 425 5.10 18.85 1.28
CA CYS A 425 4.01 18.43 0.40
C CYS A 425 4.55 17.70 -0.84
N LYS A 426 5.61 18.23 -1.46
CA LYS A 426 6.27 17.61 -2.61
C LYS A 426 6.92 16.28 -2.23
N GLN A 427 7.65 16.23 -1.12
CA GLN A 427 8.32 15.02 -0.64
C GLN A 427 7.33 13.89 -0.29
N ILE A 428 6.18 14.22 0.32
CA ILE A 428 5.13 13.22 0.61
C ILE A 428 4.61 12.57 -0.67
N PHE A 429 4.51 13.32 -1.76
CA PHE A 429 4.03 12.79 -3.04
C PHE A 429 5.12 12.07 -3.84
N GLU A 430 6.23 12.77 -4.10
CA GLU A 430 7.28 12.35 -5.04
C GLU A 430 8.43 11.61 -4.35
N GLY A 431 8.63 11.84 -3.05
CA GLY A 431 9.79 11.41 -2.30
C GLY A 431 10.92 12.43 -2.30
N LYS A 432 12.05 12.02 -1.72
CA LYS A 432 13.31 12.75 -1.74
C LYS A 432 14.42 11.74 -2.03
N ASP A 433 15.35 12.11 -2.89
CA ASP A 433 16.64 11.45 -3.04
C ASP A 433 17.52 11.90 -1.86
N ALA A 434 17.71 11.01 -0.87
CA ALA A 434 18.40 11.35 0.38
C ALA A 434 19.88 10.99 0.30
N ASN A 435 20.23 9.96 -0.47
CA ASN A 435 21.60 9.50 -0.67
C ASN A 435 22.33 10.26 -1.81
N HIS A 436 21.60 11.04 -2.61
CA HIS A 436 22.07 11.85 -3.75
C HIS A 436 22.62 11.01 -4.92
N ASP A 437 22.07 9.82 -5.16
CA ASP A 437 22.46 8.96 -6.27
C ASP A 437 21.71 9.25 -7.58
N GLY A 438 20.76 10.20 -7.54
CA GLY A 438 19.94 10.60 -8.68
C GLY A 438 18.65 9.79 -8.83
N HIS A 439 18.37 8.88 -7.91
CA HIS A 439 17.16 8.07 -7.86
C HIS A 439 16.38 8.32 -6.57
N ILE A 440 15.09 8.01 -6.60
CA ILE A 440 14.23 8.01 -5.41
C ILE A 440 13.81 6.57 -5.18
N ASP A 441 14.49 5.91 -4.24
CA ASP A 441 14.30 4.49 -3.99
C ASP A 441 13.32 4.21 -2.86
N ALA A 442 12.87 2.95 -2.77
CA ALA A 442 12.02 2.49 -1.68
C ALA A 442 12.85 2.06 -0.45
N ILE A 443 13.64 2.99 0.06
CA ILE A 443 14.52 2.81 1.22
C ILE A 443 14.20 3.81 2.33
N HIS A 444 14.79 3.60 3.50
CA HIS A 444 14.62 4.50 4.62
C HIS A 444 15.17 5.90 4.29
N GLY A 445 14.37 6.94 4.54
CA GLY A 445 14.70 8.32 4.19
C GLY A 445 14.31 8.75 2.76
N GLU A 446 13.87 7.83 1.89
CA GLU A 446 13.52 8.11 0.49
C GLU A 446 12.11 7.68 0.11
N GLY A 447 11.67 8.05 -1.09
CA GLY A 447 10.36 7.64 -1.60
C GLY A 447 9.18 8.43 -1.02
N GLY A 448 8.17 8.59 -1.86
CA GLY A 448 6.89 9.21 -1.51
C GLY A 448 5.74 8.29 -1.87
N ALA A 449 4.52 8.82 -1.89
CA ALA A 449 3.32 8.04 -2.18
C ALA A 449 3.34 7.37 -3.57
N LEU A 450 4.02 7.97 -4.56
CA LEU A 450 4.27 7.33 -5.87
C LEU A 450 5.09 6.04 -5.73
N THR A 451 6.18 6.10 -4.95
CA THR A 451 7.05 4.95 -4.66
C THR A 451 6.28 3.87 -3.88
N ALA A 452 5.54 4.24 -2.83
CA ALA A 452 4.74 3.30 -2.05
C ALA A 452 3.71 2.56 -2.92
N TYR A 453 3.00 3.27 -3.79
CA TYR A 453 2.04 2.67 -4.73
C TYR A 453 2.72 1.70 -5.70
N THR A 454 3.84 2.11 -6.30
CA THR A 454 4.60 1.30 -7.27
C THR A 454 5.11 0.01 -6.64
N TYR A 455 5.70 0.08 -5.45
CA TYR A 455 6.17 -1.10 -4.74
C TYR A 455 5.02 -1.95 -4.19
N GLY A 456 3.86 -1.34 -3.90
CA GLY A 456 2.62 -2.07 -3.66
C GLY A 456 2.24 -2.95 -4.85
N GLN A 457 2.29 -2.42 -6.07
CA GLN A 457 2.04 -3.21 -7.29
C GLN A 457 3.07 -4.34 -7.47
N LEU A 458 4.35 -4.10 -7.12
CA LEU A 458 5.38 -5.14 -7.14
C LEU A 458 5.14 -6.26 -6.11
N MET A 459 4.46 -6.00 -5.00
CA MET A 459 4.03 -7.08 -4.10
C MET A 459 3.09 -8.07 -4.81
N ALA A 460 2.36 -7.64 -5.84
CA ALA A 460 1.49 -8.51 -6.64
C ALA A 460 2.24 -9.23 -7.78
N GLN A 461 3.55 -9.07 -7.91
CA GLN A 461 4.33 -9.78 -8.91
C GLN A 461 4.32 -11.30 -8.66
N LEU A 462 4.12 -12.06 -9.72
CA LEU A 462 4.20 -13.52 -9.71
C LEU A 462 5.47 -14.00 -10.39
N ASN A 463 6.18 -14.93 -9.76
CA ASN A 463 7.35 -15.62 -10.32
C ASN A 463 7.10 -17.13 -10.18
N ALA A 464 7.29 -17.91 -11.25
CA ALA A 464 7.10 -19.36 -11.26
C ALA A 464 8.06 -20.11 -12.18
#